data_AF-A0A2E9B9J0-F1
#
_entry.id   AF-A0A2E9B9J0-F1
#
_cell.length_a   1.000
_cell.length_b   1.000
_cell.length_c   1.000
_cell.angle_alpha   90.00
_cell.angle_beta   90.00
_cell.angle_gamma   90.00
#
_symmetry.space_group_name_H-M   'P 1'
#
loop_
_entity.id
_entity.type
_entity.pdbx_description
1 polymer ?
#
loop_
_entity_poly.entity_id
_entity_poly.type
_entity_poly.pdbx_seq_one_letter_code
_entity_poly.pdbx_strand_id
1 'polypeptide(L)'
;MSNVEIIKDESLTSISGSAPTKMSHCWQSGHQRTQILVLIQRRHRERFEKYSSTLELKHPCWAVFYRPRSEADEIEDNGLDPKSASFMFLDIALEDLGRWVGPLIKDEWTKEEVIVTPSRNVDEFTPTKWTTFRDPWLDLIETLPLAKSPTSIQGKVWVTYPSSNNDTQTSNSKQQTNVDSDFAGKIAGFTHSFGQENIPKQETEIASKPVQTTETTPFVMPTSPVSIPNLGGGNPKKSENLSTKTETKNENLSAINISPQPVEVEEKEVVSNVTINEQKPDDLPPKKEENDPELEVHEELLETIKLLKAGGLEAEQILDSPAFQEVSERATAAGLDVWNIFISNAN
;
A
#
# COMPACT_ATOMS: atom_id res chain seq x y z
N MET A 1 1.28 14.76 21.59
CA MET A 1 0.18 13.93 21.06
C MET A 1 -0.15 14.45 19.68
N SER A 2 -0.22 13.58 18.67
CA SER A 2 -0.54 13.97 17.30
C SER A 2 -2.00 14.45 17.22
N ASN A 3 -2.23 15.51 16.45
CA ASN A 3 -3.56 16.11 16.28
C ASN A 3 -4.30 15.41 15.14
N VAL A 4 -5.61 15.19 15.27
CA VAL A 4 -6.43 14.59 14.20
C VAL A 4 -7.50 15.56 13.74
N GLU A 5 -7.47 15.90 12.45
CA GLU A 5 -8.44 16.73 11.76
C GLU A 5 -9.33 15.85 10.86
N ILE A 6 -10.61 16.18 10.80
CA ILE A 6 -11.58 15.47 9.95
C ILE A 6 -11.96 16.37 8.78
N ILE A 7 -11.57 15.96 7.57
CA ILE A 7 -11.93 16.63 6.32
C ILE A 7 -13.08 15.86 5.69
N LYS A 8 -14.16 16.57 5.32
CA LYS A 8 -15.35 15.96 4.73
C LYS A 8 -15.27 16.02 3.21
N ASP A 9 -15.82 14.99 2.56
CA ASP A 9 -16.03 14.90 1.12
C ASP A 9 -14.74 15.06 0.29
N GLU A 10 -13.60 14.64 0.84
CA GLU A 10 -12.33 14.57 0.12
C GLU A 10 -11.95 13.10 -0.19
N SER A 11 -11.08 12.93 -1.18
CA SER A 11 -10.50 11.63 -1.57
C SER A 11 -9.01 11.57 -1.23
N LEU A 12 -8.44 10.36 -1.24
CA LEU A 12 -6.99 10.20 -1.03
C LEU A 12 -6.20 11.01 -2.06
N THR A 13 -6.55 10.96 -3.35
CA THR A 13 -5.85 11.72 -4.39
C THR A 13 -5.91 13.23 -4.15
N SER A 14 -7.06 13.76 -3.72
CA SER A 14 -7.22 15.20 -3.40
C SER A 14 -6.32 15.64 -2.25
N ILE A 15 -6.26 14.83 -1.20
CA ILE A 15 -5.44 15.10 -0.02
C ILE A 15 -3.96 14.96 -0.39
N SER A 16 -3.55 13.88 -1.05
CA SER A 16 -2.16 13.67 -1.47
C SER A 16 -1.66 14.81 -2.37
N GLY A 17 -2.51 15.35 -3.26
CA GLY A 17 -2.17 16.50 -4.11
C GLY A 17 -2.10 17.84 -3.36
N SER A 18 -2.96 18.05 -2.36
CA SER A 18 -3.00 19.31 -1.59
C SER A 18 -2.12 19.31 -0.33
N ALA A 19 -1.68 18.15 0.14
CA ALA A 19 -0.89 17.98 1.37
C ALA A 19 0.43 18.76 1.36
N PRO A 20 1.24 18.81 0.27
CA PRO A 20 2.47 19.59 0.26
C PRO A 20 2.26 21.08 0.54
N THR A 21 1.10 21.63 0.14
CA THR A 21 0.75 23.04 0.35
C THR A 21 0.06 23.24 1.70
N LYS A 22 -1.01 22.49 1.98
CA LYS A 22 -1.82 22.61 3.20
C LYS A 22 -1.03 22.22 4.46
N MET A 23 -0.12 21.25 4.35
CA MET A 23 0.62 20.67 5.47
C MET A 23 2.12 21.00 5.41
N SER A 24 2.50 22.07 4.69
CA SER A 24 3.90 22.48 4.48
C SER A 24 4.76 22.57 5.74
N HIS A 25 4.16 22.88 6.90
CA HIS A 25 4.85 22.98 8.19
C HIS A 25 5.35 21.64 8.76
N CYS A 26 4.71 20.53 8.38
CA CYS A 26 5.07 19.17 8.79
C CYS A 26 5.36 18.24 7.61
N TRP A 27 5.29 18.77 6.38
CA TRP A 27 5.58 18.05 5.16
C TRP A 27 7.07 18.14 4.81
N GLN A 28 7.71 16.99 4.66
CA GLN A 28 9.10 16.90 4.23
C GLN A 28 9.15 16.39 2.77
N SER A 29 9.96 17.02 1.93
CA SER A 29 10.15 16.59 0.53
C SER A 29 11.09 15.39 0.43
N GLY A 30 10.86 14.52 -0.56
CA GLY A 30 11.74 13.38 -0.86
C GLY A 30 11.40 12.07 -0.15
N HIS A 31 10.39 12.03 0.72
CA HIS A 31 9.94 10.79 1.34
C HIS A 31 8.96 10.04 0.44
N GLN A 32 9.15 8.72 0.35
CA GLN A 32 8.21 7.84 -0.32
C GLN A 32 6.99 7.60 0.58
N ARG A 33 5.80 7.62 -0.03
CA ARG A 33 4.54 7.30 0.63
C ARG A 33 3.99 5.99 0.08
N THR A 34 3.26 5.28 0.91
CA THR A 34 2.61 4.03 0.55
C THR A 34 1.15 4.05 0.98
N GLN A 35 0.35 3.27 0.29
CA GLN A 35 -1.07 3.12 0.58
C GLN A 35 -1.35 1.66 0.94
N ILE A 36 -2.04 1.47 2.05
CA ILE A 36 -2.41 0.14 2.54
C ILE A 36 -3.91 0.09 2.80
N LEU A 37 -4.47 -1.11 2.70
CA LEU A 37 -5.83 -1.40 3.13
C LEU A 37 -5.76 -2.04 4.52
N VAL A 38 -6.68 -1.67 5.39
CA VAL A 38 -6.79 -2.27 6.72
C VAL A 38 -8.24 -2.68 6.92
N LEU A 39 -8.44 -3.99 7.10
CA LEU A 39 -9.74 -4.60 7.35
C LEU A 39 -9.90 -4.77 8.85
N ILE A 40 -10.78 -3.95 9.43
CA ILE A 40 -11.05 -3.89 10.86
C ILE A 40 -12.46 -4.40 11.14
N GLN A 41 -12.66 -5.08 12.27
CA GLN A 41 -14.03 -5.36 12.72
C GLN A 41 -14.80 -4.06 12.94
N ARG A 42 -16.07 -4.06 12.54
CA ARG A 42 -17.00 -2.92 12.63
C ARG A 42 -17.03 -2.30 14.03
N ARG A 43 -17.01 -3.14 15.08
CA ARG A 43 -17.02 -2.72 16.49
C ARG A 43 -15.75 -1.98 16.94
N HIS A 44 -14.63 -2.19 16.26
CA HIS A 44 -13.34 -1.58 16.60
C HIS A 44 -13.08 -0.28 15.83
N ARG A 45 -13.98 0.14 14.94
CA ARG A 45 -13.81 1.34 14.11
C ARG A 45 -13.44 2.59 14.90
N GLU A 46 -14.15 2.87 16.00
CA GLU A 46 -13.92 4.08 16.81
C GLU A 46 -12.51 4.13 17.41
N ARG A 47 -11.92 2.96 17.72
CA ARG A 47 -10.52 2.85 18.16
C ARG A 47 -9.57 3.26 17.03
N PHE A 48 -9.85 2.82 15.80
CA PHE A 48 -9.02 3.10 14.63
C PHE A 48 -9.12 4.55 14.14
N GLU A 49 -10.26 5.22 14.36
CA GLU A 49 -10.42 6.65 14.06
C GLU A 49 -9.42 7.53 14.84
N LYS A 50 -9.04 7.11 16.05
CA LYS A 50 -8.06 7.80 16.90
C LYS A 50 -6.69 7.12 16.92
N TYR A 51 -6.53 5.98 16.26
CA TYR A 51 -5.34 5.14 16.40
C TYR A 51 -4.07 5.88 15.99
N SER A 52 -4.08 6.54 14.83
CA SER A 52 -2.94 7.33 14.35
C SER A 52 -2.53 8.46 15.33
N SER A 53 -3.44 8.99 16.14
CA SER A 53 -3.16 10.03 17.15
C SER A 53 -2.38 9.52 18.37
N THR A 54 -2.45 8.21 18.61
CA THR A 54 -1.74 7.54 19.70
C THR A 54 -0.30 7.23 19.33
N LEU A 55 0.04 7.34 18.04
CA LEU A 55 1.34 7.00 17.49
C LEU A 55 2.20 8.26 17.33
N GLU A 56 3.49 8.12 17.62
CA GLU A 56 4.50 9.13 17.36
C GLU A 56 4.98 9.04 15.90
N LEU A 57 4.13 9.52 15.00
CA LEU A 57 4.44 9.65 13.57
C LEU A 57 5.32 10.88 13.33
N LYS A 58 6.23 10.78 12.35
CA LYS A 58 7.09 11.90 11.92
C LYS A 58 6.46 12.72 10.80
N HIS A 59 5.65 12.08 9.98
CA HIS A 59 5.03 12.64 8.79
C HIS A 59 3.49 12.62 8.92
N PRO A 60 2.78 13.49 8.18
CA PRO A 60 1.33 13.45 8.14
C PRO A 60 0.83 12.13 7.54
N CYS A 61 -0.24 11.61 8.12
CA CYS A 61 -0.90 10.37 7.72
C CYS A 61 -2.40 10.61 7.58
N TRP A 62 -3.05 10.01 6.59
CA TRP A 62 -4.50 10.12 6.46
C TRP A 62 -5.18 8.81 6.14
N ALA A 63 -6.38 8.65 6.68
CA ALA A 63 -7.20 7.46 6.53
C ALA A 63 -8.59 7.81 6.01
N VAL A 64 -9.08 7.04 5.05
CA VAL A 64 -10.46 7.12 4.56
C VAL A 64 -11.16 5.82 4.89
N PHE A 65 -12.27 5.94 5.62
CA PHE A 65 -13.11 4.79 5.90
C PHE A 65 -14.19 4.65 4.83
N TYR A 66 -14.11 3.56 4.09
CA TYR A 66 -15.12 3.18 3.11
C TYR A 66 -16.14 2.23 3.73
N ARG A 67 -17.38 2.33 3.25
CA ARG A 67 -18.45 1.39 3.60
C ARG A 67 -19.12 0.94 2.32
N PRO A 68 -18.90 -0.31 1.91
CA PRO A 68 -19.51 -0.83 0.71
C PRO A 68 -21.04 -0.77 0.77
N ARG A 69 -21.67 -0.44 -0.36
CA ARG A 69 -23.14 -0.33 -0.47
C ARG A 69 -23.70 -1.06 -1.68
N SER A 70 -23.37 -0.58 -2.87
CA SER A 70 -23.85 -1.15 -4.15
C SER A 70 -23.22 -2.51 -4.44
N GLU A 71 -21.97 -2.66 -4.03
CA GLU A 71 -21.10 -3.80 -4.25
C GLU A 71 -21.06 -4.74 -3.05
N ALA A 72 -21.91 -4.51 -2.04
CA ALA A 72 -21.94 -5.32 -0.82
C ALA A 72 -22.21 -6.80 -1.12
N ASP A 73 -23.15 -7.09 -2.01
CA ASP A 73 -23.53 -8.46 -2.38
C ASP A 73 -22.36 -9.16 -3.10
N GLU A 74 -21.60 -8.45 -3.96
CA GLU A 74 -20.42 -9.01 -4.64
C GLU A 74 -19.26 -9.28 -3.68
N ILE A 75 -19.11 -8.47 -2.63
CA ILE A 75 -18.12 -8.71 -1.57
C ILE A 75 -18.51 -9.93 -0.73
N GLU A 76 -19.81 -10.10 -0.46
CA GLU A 76 -20.34 -11.25 0.27
C GLU A 76 -20.17 -12.55 -0.55
N ASP A 77 -20.41 -12.50 -1.87
CA ASP A 77 -20.13 -13.61 -2.80
C ASP A 77 -18.65 -14.01 -2.80
N ASN A 78 -17.74 -13.05 -2.55
CA ASN A 78 -16.30 -13.28 -2.44
C ASN A 78 -15.85 -13.72 -1.04
N GLY A 79 -16.79 -13.99 -0.13
CA GLY A 79 -16.54 -14.64 1.16
C GLY A 79 -16.33 -13.71 2.35
N LEU A 80 -16.52 -12.40 2.22
CA LEU A 80 -16.41 -11.45 3.33
C LEU A 80 -17.75 -10.76 3.61
N ASP A 81 -18.25 -10.77 4.85
CA ASP A 81 -19.40 -9.95 5.21
C ASP A 81 -19.03 -8.45 5.27
N PRO A 82 -19.53 -7.59 4.35
CA PRO A 82 -19.22 -6.16 4.36
C PRO A 82 -19.82 -5.41 5.55
N LYS A 83 -20.76 -6.00 6.30
CA LYS A 83 -21.39 -5.39 7.49
C LYS A 83 -20.58 -5.63 8.76
N SER A 84 -19.89 -6.77 8.86
CA SER A 84 -18.99 -7.10 9.97
C SER A 84 -17.63 -6.41 9.86
N ALA A 85 -17.22 -6.05 8.65
CA ALA A 85 -15.95 -5.37 8.38
C ALA A 85 -16.08 -3.84 8.28
N SER A 86 -14.95 -3.16 8.38
CA SER A 86 -14.77 -1.76 8.01
C SER A 86 -13.48 -1.65 7.20
N PHE A 87 -13.59 -0.94 6.08
CA PHE A 87 -12.52 -0.82 5.10
C PHE A 87 -11.84 0.52 5.33
N MET A 88 -10.58 0.49 5.73
CA MET A 88 -9.79 1.69 5.95
C MET A 88 -8.66 1.75 4.92
N PHE A 89 -8.73 2.73 4.03
CA PHE A 89 -7.64 3.06 3.12
C PHE A 89 -6.74 4.08 3.79
N LEU A 90 -5.50 3.68 4.04
CA LEU A 90 -4.51 4.49 4.75
C LEU A 90 -3.41 4.91 3.79
N ASP A 91 -3.05 6.18 3.83
CA ASP A 91 -1.85 6.72 3.18
C ASP A 91 -0.87 7.18 4.26
N ILE A 92 0.34 6.63 4.21
CA ILE A 92 1.37 6.86 5.21
C ILE A 92 2.76 6.97 4.57
N ALA A 93 3.63 7.77 5.18
CA ALA A 93 5.04 7.78 4.80
C ALA A 93 5.68 6.42 5.11
N LEU A 94 6.54 5.93 4.22
CA LEU A 94 7.17 4.62 4.37
C LEU A 94 7.98 4.50 5.68
N GLU A 95 8.58 5.60 6.13
CA GLU A 95 9.32 5.69 7.41
C GLU A 95 8.44 5.46 8.65
N ASP A 96 7.16 5.82 8.55
CA ASP A 96 6.20 5.71 9.65
C ASP A 96 5.36 4.42 9.56
N LEU A 97 5.42 3.71 8.43
CA LEU A 97 4.66 2.47 8.22
C LEU A 97 4.89 1.48 9.36
N GLY A 98 6.15 1.19 9.71
CA GLY A 98 6.49 0.25 10.77
C GLY A 98 5.95 0.66 12.15
N ARG A 99 5.87 1.96 12.44
CA ARG A 99 5.27 2.48 13.68
C ARG A 99 3.76 2.28 13.71
N TRP A 100 3.14 2.38 12.54
CA TRP A 100 1.70 2.25 12.36
C TRP A 100 1.23 0.79 12.36
N VAL A 101 1.90 -0.08 11.60
CA VAL A 101 1.53 -1.50 11.51
C VAL A 101 2.14 -2.35 12.62
N GLY A 102 3.19 -1.88 13.30
CA GLY A 102 3.90 -2.62 14.35
C GLY A 102 2.98 -3.18 15.46
N PRO A 103 2.07 -2.37 16.04
CA PRO A 103 1.10 -2.90 17.00
C PRO A 103 0.11 -3.90 16.41
N LEU A 104 -0.24 -3.80 15.11
CA LEU A 104 -1.11 -4.78 14.44
C LEU A 104 -0.41 -6.13 14.30
N ILE A 105 0.87 -6.12 13.91
CA ILE A 105 1.69 -7.33 13.82
C ILE A 105 1.82 -7.99 15.20
N LYS A 106 1.96 -7.17 16.25
CA LYS A 106 1.99 -7.66 17.64
C LYS A 106 0.67 -8.28 18.08
N ASP A 107 -0.44 -7.76 17.59
CA ASP A 107 -1.80 -8.30 17.81
C ASP A 107 -2.14 -9.44 16.82
N GLU A 108 -1.13 -10.04 16.17
CA GLU A 108 -1.25 -11.19 15.25
C GLU A 108 -2.11 -10.94 13.99
N TRP A 109 -2.18 -9.69 13.52
CA TRP A 109 -2.90 -9.36 12.28
C TRP A 109 -2.22 -9.96 11.05
N THR A 110 -3.01 -10.55 10.16
CA THR A 110 -2.49 -11.17 8.93
C THR A 110 -2.20 -10.10 7.89
N LYS A 111 -0.99 -10.13 7.34
CA LYS A 111 -0.60 -9.32 6.18
C LYS A 111 -0.85 -10.14 4.91
N GLU A 112 -1.71 -9.63 4.05
CA GLU A 112 -2.16 -10.30 2.83
C GLU A 112 -2.11 -9.32 1.65
N GLU A 113 -2.25 -9.84 0.44
CA GLU A 113 -2.36 -9.03 -0.76
C GLU A 113 -3.73 -9.22 -1.37
N VAL A 114 -4.49 -8.12 -1.50
CA VAL A 114 -5.85 -8.14 -2.02
C VAL A 114 -5.87 -7.42 -3.36
N ILE A 115 -6.50 -8.05 -4.35
CA ILE A 115 -6.69 -7.45 -5.67
C ILE A 115 -7.98 -6.66 -5.64
N VAL A 116 -7.88 -5.34 -5.75
CA VAL A 116 -9.04 -4.46 -5.85
C VAL A 116 -9.49 -4.40 -7.30
N THR A 117 -10.71 -4.84 -7.57
CA THR A 117 -11.31 -4.87 -8.91
C THR A 117 -12.52 -3.94 -8.99
N PRO A 118 -12.88 -3.47 -10.19
CA PRO A 118 -14.15 -2.79 -10.39
C PRO A 118 -15.31 -3.78 -10.19
N SER A 119 -16.34 -3.33 -9.48
CA SER A 119 -17.61 -4.06 -9.34
C SER A 119 -18.34 -4.16 -10.69
N ARG A 120 -19.19 -5.19 -10.88
CA ARG A 120 -19.83 -5.51 -12.17
C ARG A 120 -20.68 -4.37 -12.74
N ASN A 121 -21.17 -3.48 -11.87
CA ASN A 121 -22.16 -2.46 -12.21
C ASN A 121 -21.59 -1.03 -12.35
N VAL A 122 -20.27 -0.85 -12.41
CA VAL A 122 -19.64 0.47 -12.35
C VAL A 122 -18.57 0.68 -13.41
N ASP A 123 -18.26 1.95 -13.69
CA ASP A 123 -17.18 2.37 -14.58
C ASP A 123 -15.88 1.62 -14.25
N GLU A 124 -15.37 0.92 -15.24
CA GLU A 124 -14.20 0.06 -15.12
C GLU A 124 -12.96 0.89 -14.79
N PHE A 125 -12.24 0.52 -13.72
CA PHE A 125 -10.93 1.06 -13.40
C PHE A 125 -9.90 -0.08 -13.35
N THR A 126 -8.62 0.26 -13.53
CA THR A 126 -7.54 -0.74 -13.57
C THR A 126 -7.45 -1.51 -12.24
N PRO A 127 -7.56 -2.85 -12.26
CA PRO A 127 -7.35 -3.65 -11.07
C PRO A 127 -5.99 -3.36 -10.44
N THR A 128 -5.98 -3.14 -9.12
CA THR A 128 -4.77 -2.75 -8.40
C THR A 128 -4.55 -3.69 -7.21
N LYS A 129 -3.31 -4.10 -6.99
CA LYS A 129 -2.92 -4.94 -5.86
C LYS A 129 -2.64 -4.07 -4.63
N TRP A 130 -3.25 -4.41 -3.49
CA TRP A 130 -3.14 -3.67 -2.24
C TRP A 130 -2.59 -4.55 -1.13
N THR A 131 -1.56 -4.07 -0.44
CA THR A 131 -1.13 -4.67 0.83
C THR A 131 -2.22 -4.42 1.87
N THR A 132 -2.73 -5.51 2.43
CA THR A 132 -3.86 -5.50 3.35
C THR A 132 -3.45 -6.07 4.70
N PHE A 133 -3.83 -5.38 5.78
CA PHE A 133 -3.74 -5.92 7.14
C PHE A 133 -5.15 -6.29 7.60
N ARG A 134 -5.39 -7.58 7.78
CA ARG A 134 -6.70 -8.13 8.14
C ARG A 134 -6.74 -8.51 9.62
N ASP A 135 -7.81 -8.09 10.27
CA ASP A 135 -8.16 -8.52 11.62
C ASP A 135 -8.38 -10.06 11.63
N PRO A 136 -7.73 -10.83 12.52
CA PRO A 136 -7.79 -12.30 12.51
C PRO A 136 -9.20 -12.90 12.62
N TRP A 137 -10.16 -12.13 13.12
CA TRP A 137 -11.54 -12.54 13.30
C TRP A 137 -12.46 -12.19 12.12
N LEU A 138 -11.92 -11.63 11.02
CA LEU A 138 -12.64 -11.41 9.77
C LEU A 138 -12.33 -12.52 8.78
N ASP A 139 -13.24 -12.78 7.83
CA ASP A 139 -13.00 -13.75 6.76
C ASP A 139 -11.96 -13.24 5.74
N LEU A 140 -11.29 -14.18 5.07
CA LEU A 140 -10.31 -13.88 4.03
C LEU A 140 -11.02 -13.38 2.76
N ILE A 141 -10.42 -12.38 2.09
CA ILE A 141 -10.87 -11.91 0.78
C ILE A 141 -9.66 -11.73 -0.13
N GLU A 142 -9.64 -12.44 -1.26
CA GLU A 142 -8.56 -12.29 -2.25
C GLU A 142 -8.85 -11.18 -3.26
N THR A 143 -10.11 -11.08 -3.68
CA THR A 143 -10.57 -10.09 -4.66
C THR A 143 -11.61 -9.18 -4.02
N LEU A 144 -11.33 -7.88 -3.95
CA LEU A 144 -12.24 -6.87 -3.38
C LEU A 144 -12.89 -6.04 -4.50
N PRO A 145 -14.15 -6.32 -4.87
CA PRO A 145 -14.88 -5.52 -5.83
C PRO A 145 -15.29 -4.18 -5.19
N LEU A 146 -14.94 -3.07 -5.83
CA LEU A 146 -15.32 -1.73 -5.39
C LEU A 146 -16.05 -0.97 -6.49
N ALA A 147 -16.98 -0.11 -6.10
CA ALA A 147 -17.65 0.79 -7.03
C ALA A 147 -16.75 1.95 -7.50
N LYS A 148 -15.67 2.26 -6.78
CA LYS A 148 -14.74 3.33 -7.14
C LYS A 148 -13.32 2.89 -6.82
N SER A 149 -12.36 3.40 -7.59
CA SER A 149 -10.95 3.21 -7.26
C SER A 149 -10.65 3.68 -5.83
N PRO A 150 -9.87 2.92 -5.03
CA PRO A 150 -9.51 3.26 -3.66
C PRO A 150 -9.04 4.70 -3.47
N THR A 151 -8.28 5.23 -4.43
CA THR A 151 -7.70 6.57 -4.35
C THR A 151 -8.73 7.68 -4.58
N SER A 152 -9.81 7.36 -5.30
CA SER A 152 -10.88 8.26 -5.72
C SER A 152 -12.14 8.16 -4.84
N ILE A 153 -12.14 7.29 -3.83
CA ILE A 153 -13.23 7.21 -2.86
C ILE A 153 -13.35 8.54 -2.11
N GLN A 154 -14.51 9.16 -2.23
CA GLN A 154 -14.86 10.38 -1.49
C GLN A 154 -15.48 10.00 -0.15
N GLY A 155 -15.00 10.61 0.93
CA GLY A 155 -15.54 10.35 2.25
C GLY A 155 -14.99 11.26 3.33
N LYS A 156 -15.18 10.83 4.58
CA LYS A 156 -14.57 11.48 5.73
C LYS A 156 -13.12 11.02 5.82
N VAL A 157 -12.20 11.94 5.57
CA VAL A 157 -10.77 11.73 5.70
C VAL A 157 -10.32 12.14 7.09
N TRP A 158 -9.64 11.23 7.78
CA TRP A 158 -9.02 11.49 9.08
C TRP A 158 -7.55 11.78 8.85
N VAL A 159 -7.16 13.05 9.00
CA VAL A 159 -5.77 13.50 8.83
C VAL A 159 -5.13 13.60 10.19
N THR A 160 -4.01 12.90 10.38
CA THR A 160 -3.19 12.97 11.58
C THR A 160 -1.93 13.77 11.29
N TYR A 161 -1.71 14.82 12.09
CA TYR A 161 -0.51 15.64 12.07
C TYR A 161 0.49 15.14 13.09
N PRO A 162 1.79 15.03 12.74
CA PRO A 162 2.82 14.63 13.68
C PRO A 162 2.88 15.65 14.83
N SER A 163 3.15 15.16 16.04
CA SER A 163 3.35 16.04 17.20
C SER A 163 4.61 16.86 16.94
N SER A 164 4.47 18.18 16.85
CA SER A 164 5.63 19.05 16.67
C SER A 164 6.54 18.92 17.89
N ASN A 165 7.70 18.28 17.75
CA ASN A 165 8.76 18.37 18.76
C ASN A 165 9.45 19.75 18.74
N ASN A 166 8.88 20.71 18.01
CA ASN A 166 9.39 22.06 17.83
C ASN A 166 8.51 23.11 18.52
N ASP A 167 8.00 22.83 19.72
CA ASP A 167 7.70 23.88 20.70
C ASP A 167 9.00 24.34 21.39
N THR A 168 10.01 24.72 20.61
CA THR A 168 10.80 25.91 20.98
C THR A 168 9.96 27.10 20.55
N GLN A 169 8.94 27.39 21.34
CA GLN A 169 8.37 28.73 21.37
C GLN A 169 9.52 29.67 21.73
N THR A 170 10.08 30.33 20.72
CA THR A 170 10.63 31.67 20.91
C THR A 170 9.43 32.56 21.21
N SER A 171 8.91 32.47 22.44
CA SER A 171 8.14 33.55 23.02
C SER A 171 9.12 34.69 23.24
N ASN A 172 9.29 35.52 22.21
CA ASN A 172 9.75 36.88 22.37
C ASN A 172 8.67 37.67 23.13
N SER A 173 8.46 37.33 24.40
CA SER A 173 7.85 38.20 25.38
C SER A 173 8.99 38.84 26.15
N LYS A 174 9.32 40.09 25.78
CA LYS A 174 10.00 41.01 26.68
C LYS A 174 9.20 41.08 27.98
N GLN A 175 9.65 40.39 29.00
CA GLN A 175 9.39 40.77 30.38
C GLN A 175 10.72 40.74 31.12
N GLN A 176 11.26 41.94 31.23
CA GLN A 176 12.32 42.29 32.15
C GLN A 176 11.68 42.38 33.53
N THR A 177 12.10 41.55 34.49
CA THR A 177 12.26 41.94 35.89
C THR A 177 13.10 40.90 36.64
N ASN A 178 14.15 41.44 37.25
CA ASN A 178 15.07 40.84 38.21
C ASN A 178 14.34 40.17 39.38
N VAL A 179 14.83 39.01 39.83
CA VAL A 179 15.34 38.77 41.20
C VAL A 179 16.08 37.42 41.28
N ASP A 180 17.36 37.48 41.70
CA ASP A 180 18.11 36.65 42.68
C ASP A 180 17.60 35.22 42.99
N SER A 181 18.39 34.20 43.30
CA SER A 181 19.81 33.87 43.40
C SER A 181 19.82 32.37 43.79
N ASP A 182 20.95 31.68 43.62
CA ASP A 182 21.26 30.37 44.26
C ASP A 182 20.68 29.09 43.65
N PHE A 183 21.35 28.57 42.60
CA PHE A 183 21.64 27.12 42.49
C PHE A 183 22.74 26.76 41.47
N ALA A 184 23.26 27.72 40.68
CA ALA A 184 24.22 27.45 39.59
C ALA A 184 25.69 27.35 40.06
N GLY A 185 25.94 26.58 41.12
CA GLY A 185 27.28 26.40 41.68
C GLY A 185 27.56 24.98 42.13
N LYS A 186 27.44 23.98 41.23
CA LYS A 186 27.89 22.61 41.57
C LYS A 186 28.18 21.60 40.45
N ILE A 187 28.48 22.00 39.20
CA ILE A 187 29.03 21.06 38.18
C ILE A 187 30.17 21.70 37.36
N ALA A 188 31.01 22.49 38.02
CA ALA A 188 32.32 22.89 37.49
C ALA A 188 33.39 22.18 38.32
N GLY A 189 33.69 20.93 38.00
CA GLY A 189 34.65 20.15 38.78
C GLY A 189 34.79 18.70 38.37
N PHE A 190 35.05 18.42 37.09
CA PHE A 190 35.75 17.21 36.66
C PHE A 190 36.47 17.49 35.33
N THR A 191 37.63 18.12 35.41
CA THR A 191 38.64 18.19 34.35
C THR A 191 39.92 17.51 34.85
N HIS A 192 40.25 16.35 34.28
CA HIS A 192 41.60 15.77 34.24
C HIS A 192 41.88 15.60 32.73
N SER A 193 42.66 16.44 32.05
CA SER A 193 44.12 16.68 32.15
C SER A 193 44.94 15.40 32.09
N PHE A 194 45.38 15.03 30.87
CA PHE A 194 46.57 14.21 30.64
C PHE A 194 47.28 14.66 29.36
N GLY A 195 48.48 15.21 29.54
CA GLY A 195 49.68 14.88 28.76
C GLY A 195 49.77 15.34 27.31
N GLN A 196 50.38 16.51 27.12
CA GLN A 196 50.96 16.98 25.86
C GLN A 196 52.45 16.60 25.84
N GLU A 197 52.94 15.96 24.77
CA GLU A 197 54.34 16.14 24.37
C GLU A 197 54.62 15.84 22.87
N ASN A 198 54.99 16.92 22.18
CA ASN A 198 55.94 17.12 21.09
C ASN A 198 55.95 16.32 19.76
N ILE A 199 55.99 17.14 18.70
CA ILE A 199 56.20 16.88 17.26
C ILE A 199 57.71 16.65 16.99
N PRO A 200 58.10 16.05 15.86
CA PRO A 200 58.72 16.90 14.84
C PRO A 200 58.28 16.63 13.39
N LYS A 201 58.37 17.71 12.59
CA LYS A 201 58.17 17.82 11.14
C LYS A 201 59.14 16.92 10.35
N GLN A 202 58.69 16.44 9.18
CA GLN A 202 59.57 16.43 8.01
C GLN A 202 58.78 16.57 6.69
N GLU A 203 59.34 17.43 5.84
CA GLU A 203 58.93 17.83 4.49
C GLU A 203 59.78 17.07 3.46
N THR A 204 59.28 17.00 2.21
CA THR A 204 60.00 16.90 0.91
C THR A 204 59.38 15.86 -0.06
N GLU A 205 58.49 16.37 -0.93
CA GLU A 205 58.70 16.57 -2.39
C GLU A 205 58.93 15.39 -3.40
N ILE A 206 58.19 15.53 -4.53
CA ILE A 206 58.44 15.17 -5.96
C ILE A 206 57.81 13.89 -6.60
N ALA A 207 57.16 14.17 -7.76
CA ALA A 207 56.88 13.35 -8.97
C ALA A 207 55.63 12.44 -9.00
N SER A 208 54.91 12.26 -10.13
CA SER A 208 54.53 13.07 -11.30
C SER A 208 53.57 12.20 -12.14
N LYS A 209 52.52 12.83 -12.70
CA LYS A 209 51.52 12.42 -13.72
C LYS A 209 51.97 11.34 -14.75
N PRO A 210 51.06 10.61 -15.45
CA PRO A 210 49.91 11.22 -16.14
C PRO A 210 48.59 10.43 -16.21
N VAL A 211 47.47 11.17 -16.22
CA VAL A 211 46.26 10.79 -16.96
C VAL A 211 45.95 11.93 -17.91
N GLN A 212 45.75 11.58 -19.18
CA GLN A 212 45.65 12.45 -20.33
C GLN A 212 44.33 13.24 -20.40
N THR A 213 44.49 14.41 -20.99
CA THR A 213 43.56 15.48 -21.36
C THR A 213 42.68 15.13 -22.56
N THR A 214 41.41 15.57 -22.55
CA THR A 214 40.62 16.28 -23.59
C THR A 214 39.14 16.21 -23.15
N GLU A 215 38.23 17.18 -23.24
CA GLU A 215 38.13 18.55 -23.72
C GLU A 215 36.89 19.17 -23.03
N THR A 216 36.99 20.39 -22.52
CA THR A 216 35.81 21.19 -22.14
C THR A 216 35.38 22.02 -23.34
N THR A 217 34.22 21.69 -23.92
CA THR A 217 33.46 22.62 -24.78
C THR A 217 32.19 23.06 -24.03
N PRO A 218 31.84 24.36 -24.06
CA PRO A 218 30.58 24.84 -23.51
C PRO A 218 29.42 24.41 -24.41
N PHE A 219 28.39 23.76 -23.84
CA PHE A 219 27.17 23.43 -24.55
C PHE A 219 26.37 24.73 -24.82
N VAL A 220 26.36 25.15 -26.08
CA VAL A 220 25.56 26.27 -26.59
C VAL A 220 24.23 25.71 -27.05
N MET A 221 23.12 26.28 -26.58
CA MET A 221 21.79 25.90 -27.08
C MET A 221 21.63 26.24 -28.58
N PRO A 222 21.13 25.33 -29.42
CA PRO A 222 20.64 25.70 -30.74
C PRO A 222 19.26 26.36 -30.63
N THR A 223 19.22 27.68 -30.61
CA THR A 223 18.01 28.43 -31.00
C THR A 223 17.93 28.43 -32.53
N SER A 224 17.12 27.52 -33.07
CA SER A 224 16.63 27.58 -34.46
C SER A 224 15.26 26.88 -34.54
N PRO A 225 14.29 27.42 -35.30
CA PRO A 225 12.92 26.93 -35.30
C PRO A 225 12.82 25.58 -36.02
N VAL A 226 12.22 24.59 -35.36
CA VAL A 226 11.83 23.33 -36.00
C VAL A 226 10.57 23.57 -36.82
N SER A 227 10.71 23.42 -38.13
CA SER A 227 9.65 23.52 -39.13
C SER A 227 8.59 22.44 -38.95
N ILE A 228 7.34 22.84 -38.72
CA ILE A 228 6.16 21.97 -38.81
C ILE A 228 5.82 21.77 -40.29
N PRO A 229 5.62 20.54 -40.79
CA PRO A 229 5.10 20.34 -42.13
C PRO A 229 3.65 20.85 -42.23
N ASN A 230 3.50 21.82 -43.12
CA ASN A 230 2.24 22.38 -43.57
C ASN A 230 1.40 21.31 -44.30
N LEU A 231 0.44 20.68 -43.62
CA LEU A 231 -0.72 20.08 -44.29
C LEU A 231 -1.64 21.21 -44.70
N GLY A 232 -1.55 21.56 -45.99
CA GLY A 232 -2.35 22.62 -46.58
C GLY A 232 -3.83 22.30 -46.61
N GLY A 233 -4.62 23.32 -46.28
CA GLY A 233 -5.63 23.84 -47.21
C GLY A 233 -7.07 23.40 -46.96
N GLY A 234 -7.87 24.29 -46.37
CA GLY A 234 -9.33 24.24 -46.49
C GLY A 234 -10.10 25.03 -45.44
N ASN A 235 -10.04 26.36 -45.47
CA ASN A 235 -11.12 27.22 -44.94
C ASN A 235 -12.14 27.40 -46.10
N PRO A 236 -13.45 27.68 -45.89
CA PRO A 236 -13.88 28.94 -45.28
C PRO A 236 -15.22 28.98 -44.49
N LYS A 237 -15.34 30.05 -43.69
CA LYS A 237 -16.55 30.82 -43.27
C LYS A 237 -17.37 30.27 -42.09
N LYS A 238 -17.49 30.97 -40.95
CA LYS A 238 -18.06 32.31 -40.61
C LYS A 238 -19.57 32.25 -40.34
N SER A 239 -19.96 32.51 -39.09
CA SER A 239 -21.06 33.38 -38.59
C SER A 239 -21.45 32.92 -37.17
N GLU A 240 -21.17 33.64 -36.08
CA GLU A 240 -21.94 34.76 -35.48
C GLU A 240 -23.32 34.40 -34.91
N ASN A 241 -23.42 34.49 -33.56
CA ASN A 241 -24.53 34.92 -32.67
C ASN A 241 -25.99 34.50 -32.94
N LEU A 242 -26.68 33.93 -31.94
CA LEU A 242 -27.73 34.63 -31.14
C LEU A 242 -28.32 33.76 -30.00
N SER A 243 -28.63 34.44 -28.90
CA SER A 243 -29.44 34.04 -27.74
C SER A 243 -30.93 33.88 -28.07
N THR A 244 -31.67 32.93 -27.45
CA THR A 244 -32.85 33.18 -26.58
C THR A 244 -33.60 31.90 -26.12
N LYS A 245 -33.64 31.70 -24.80
CA LYS A 245 -34.80 31.55 -23.88
C LYS A 245 -36.14 30.94 -24.37
N THR A 246 -36.64 29.91 -23.66
CA THR A 246 -37.98 29.78 -22.99
C THR A 246 -38.10 28.34 -22.40
N GLU A 247 -38.30 28.14 -21.08
CA GLU A 247 -39.61 28.05 -20.37
C GLU A 247 -40.49 26.87 -20.84
N THR A 248 -41.16 26.02 -20.04
CA THR A 248 -41.32 25.76 -18.60
C THR A 248 -42.11 24.45 -18.46
N LYS A 249 -41.97 23.73 -17.31
CA LYS A 249 -43.02 22.96 -16.57
C LYS A 249 -43.79 21.83 -17.31
N ASN A 250 -44.24 20.74 -16.68
CA ASN A 250 -44.50 20.45 -15.28
C ASN A 250 -44.66 18.91 -15.11
N GLU A 251 -44.28 18.41 -13.93
CA GLU A 251 -45.04 17.53 -13.00
C GLU A 251 -45.85 16.34 -13.55
N ASN A 252 -46.05 15.21 -12.87
CA ASN A 252 -45.66 14.55 -11.62
C ASN A 252 -46.51 13.25 -11.61
N LEU A 253 -46.37 12.42 -10.58
CA LEU A 253 -47.16 11.24 -10.17
C LEU A 253 -46.28 9.98 -10.17
N SER A 254 -46.18 9.19 -9.11
CA SER A 254 -46.43 9.35 -7.68
C SER A 254 -46.02 8.00 -7.08
N ALA A 255 -45.44 8.06 -5.88
CA ALA A 255 -45.06 6.91 -5.07
C ALA A 255 -46.19 5.89 -4.86
N ILE A 256 -45.85 4.60 -4.91
CA ILE A 256 -46.63 3.54 -4.28
C ILE A 256 -45.69 2.78 -3.35
N ASN A 257 -45.93 2.98 -2.06
CA ASN A 257 -45.33 2.30 -0.93
C ASN A 257 -46.41 1.38 -0.36
N ILE A 258 -46.26 0.06 -0.48
CA ILE A 258 -47.09 -0.92 0.24
C ILE A 258 -46.23 -2.15 0.58
N SER A 259 -45.94 -2.31 1.88
CA SER A 259 -45.77 -3.58 2.57
C SER A 259 -46.45 -3.39 3.95
N PRO A 260 -47.17 -4.38 4.51
CA PRO A 260 -46.52 -5.57 5.11
C PRO A 260 -47.22 -6.92 4.85
N GLN A 261 -46.43 -7.98 5.05
CA GLN A 261 -46.71 -9.44 5.19
C GLN A 261 -47.86 -9.79 6.19
N PRO A 262 -48.32 -11.06 6.39
CA PRO A 262 -47.70 -12.38 6.07
C PRO A 262 -48.63 -13.49 5.52
N VAL A 263 -48.08 -14.50 4.84
CA VAL A 263 -48.71 -15.83 4.72
C VAL A 263 -47.63 -16.92 4.78
N GLU A 264 -47.75 -17.71 5.83
CA GLU A 264 -47.07 -18.96 6.16
C GLU A 264 -47.56 -20.07 5.21
N VAL A 265 -46.65 -20.74 4.49
CA VAL A 265 -46.96 -22.00 3.80
C VAL A 265 -45.82 -23.00 3.97
N GLU A 266 -46.26 -24.12 4.51
CA GLU A 266 -45.66 -25.40 4.86
C GLU A 266 -44.70 -26.01 3.83
N GLU A 267 -43.63 -26.58 4.38
CA GLU A 267 -42.52 -27.30 3.76
C GLU A 267 -42.96 -28.71 3.31
N LYS A 268 -42.54 -29.16 2.13
CA LYS A 268 -42.60 -30.58 1.72
C LYS A 268 -41.20 -31.08 1.37
N GLU A 269 -40.82 -32.14 2.08
CA GLU A 269 -39.62 -32.96 1.92
C GLU A 269 -39.43 -33.49 0.50
N VAL A 270 -38.17 -33.53 0.03
CA VAL A 270 -37.61 -34.70 -0.67
C VAL A 270 -36.13 -34.87 -0.27
N VAL A 271 -35.86 -36.01 0.36
CA VAL A 271 -34.56 -36.53 0.79
C VAL A 271 -33.85 -37.20 -0.39
N SER A 272 -32.52 -37.13 -0.49
CA SER A 272 -31.72 -38.24 -1.04
C SER A 272 -30.26 -38.18 -0.62
N ASN A 273 -29.90 -39.09 0.29
CA ASN A 273 -28.54 -39.43 0.72
C ASN A 273 -27.95 -40.47 -0.24
N VAL A 274 -26.66 -40.37 -0.59
CA VAL A 274 -25.82 -41.47 -1.13
C VAL A 274 -24.40 -41.27 -0.58
N THR A 275 -24.03 -41.87 0.55
CA THR A 275 -23.41 -43.21 0.75
C THR A 275 -22.11 -43.45 -0.04
N ILE A 276 -21.02 -43.55 0.73
CA ILE A 276 -19.67 -43.97 0.39
C ILE A 276 -19.68 -45.43 -0.08
N ASN A 277 -18.93 -45.76 -1.14
CA ASN A 277 -18.55 -47.14 -1.41
C ASN A 277 -17.11 -47.23 -1.92
N GLU A 278 -16.34 -48.08 -1.24
CA GLU A 278 -14.95 -48.42 -1.47
C GLU A 278 -14.91 -49.76 -2.22
N GLN A 279 -14.33 -49.82 -3.43
CA GLN A 279 -13.95 -51.08 -4.09
C GLN A 279 -12.93 -50.87 -5.22
N LYS A 280 -11.83 -51.63 -5.14
CA LYS A 280 -10.72 -51.87 -6.10
C LYS A 280 -10.99 -53.22 -6.84
N PRO A 281 -10.24 -53.73 -7.85
CA PRO A 281 -9.31 -53.21 -8.88
C PRO A 281 -9.75 -53.53 -10.35
N ASP A 282 -8.90 -53.15 -11.32
CA ASP A 282 -8.79 -53.63 -12.71
C ASP A 282 -9.79 -53.13 -13.77
N ASP A 283 -9.40 -52.08 -14.50
CA ASP A 283 -9.01 -52.17 -15.92
C ASP A 283 -8.46 -50.80 -16.37
N LEU A 284 -7.14 -50.70 -16.58
CA LEU A 284 -6.46 -49.49 -17.08
C LEU A 284 -6.45 -49.50 -18.62
N PRO A 285 -7.04 -48.51 -19.30
CA PRO A 285 -6.50 -48.06 -20.58
C PRO A 285 -5.31 -47.12 -20.31
N PRO A 286 -4.29 -47.09 -21.19
CA PRO A 286 -3.04 -46.39 -20.92
C PRO A 286 -3.33 -44.91 -20.74
N LYS A 287 -3.00 -44.39 -19.54
CA LYS A 287 -2.96 -42.95 -19.27
C LYS A 287 -2.02 -42.38 -20.33
N LYS A 288 -2.58 -41.60 -21.26
CA LYS A 288 -1.74 -40.75 -22.10
C LYS A 288 -0.99 -39.86 -21.11
N GLU A 289 0.32 -40.07 -21.01
CA GLU A 289 1.25 -39.07 -20.51
C GLU A 289 1.08 -37.84 -21.40
N GLU A 290 0.11 -37.01 -21.05
CA GLU A 290 0.23 -35.59 -21.29
C GLU A 290 1.43 -35.18 -20.44
N ASN A 291 2.61 -35.19 -21.05
CA ASN A 291 3.81 -34.57 -20.53
C ASN A 291 3.49 -33.08 -20.40
N ASP A 292 2.88 -32.73 -19.27
CA ASP A 292 2.74 -31.36 -18.86
C ASP A 292 4.13 -30.90 -18.41
N PRO A 293 4.79 -30.01 -19.19
CA PRO A 293 6.13 -29.54 -18.84
C PRO A 293 6.16 -28.85 -17.47
N GLU A 294 5.01 -28.38 -16.97
CA GLU A 294 4.90 -27.77 -15.65
C GLU A 294 5.03 -28.81 -14.51
N LEU A 295 4.46 -30.01 -14.69
CA LEU A 295 4.53 -31.08 -13.69
C LEU A 295 5.95 -31.68 -13.63
N GLU A 296 6.62 -31.84 -14.77
CA GLU A 296 7.99 -32.36 -14.83
C GLU A 296 8.98 -31.44 -14.11
N VAL A 297 8.89 -30.14 -14.34
CA VAL A 297 9.76 -29.14 -13.70
C VAL A 297 9.45 -29.01 -12.20
N HIS A 298 8.19 -29.16 -11.80
CA HIS A 298 7.79 -29.17 -10.39
C HIS A 298 8.38 -30.38 -9.65
N GLU A 299 8.32 -31.59 -10.23
CA GLU A 299 8.90 -32.79 -9.63
C GLU A 299 10.44 -32.68 -9.54
N GLU A 300 11.09 -32.17 -10.57
CA GLU A 300 12.54 -31.94 -10.58
C GLU A 300 12.98 -30.96 -9.48
N LEU A 301 12.20 -29.89 -9.24
CA LEU A 301 12.47 -28.93 -8.16
C LEU A 301 12.40 -29.59 -6.79
N LEU A 302 11.38 -30.43 -6.55
CA LEU A 302 11.22 -31.16 -5.30
C LEU A 302 12.33 -32.19 -5.07
N GLU A 303 12.71 -32.93 -6.11
CA GLU A 303 13.80 -33.89 -6.04
C GLU A 303 15.13 -33.20 -5.72
N THR A 304 15.39 -32.05 -6.34
CA THR A 304 16.60 -31.26 -6.11
C THR A 304 16.65 -30.75 -4.67
N ILE A 305 15.55 -30.22 -4.12
CA ILE A 305 15.48 -29.77 -2.72
C ILE A 305 15.73 -30.95 -1.77
N LYS A 306 15.10 -32.11 -2.02
CA LYS A 306 15.29 -33.32 -1.20
C LYS A 306 16.71 -33.84 -1.26
N LEU A 307 17.34 -33.83 -2.43
CA LEU A 307 18.71 -34.29 -2.61
C LEU A 307 19.70 -33.38 -1.89
N LEU A 308 19.54 -32.06 -2.01
CA LEU A 308 20.42 -31.09 -1.34
C LEU A 308 20.25 -31.15 0.19
N LYS A 309 19.02 -31.31 0.68
CA LYS A 309 18.74 -31.54 2.11
C LYS A 309 19.34 -32.87 2.60
N ALA A 310 19.23 -33.95 1.82
CA ALA A 310 19.88 -35.22 2.12
C ALA A 310 21.42 -35.13 2.11
N GLY A 311 21.97 -34.19 1.35
CA GLY A 311 23.38 -33.81 1.35
C GLY A 311 23.85 -33.03 2.59
N GLY A 312 22.93 -32.72 3.52
CA GLY A 312 23.24 -31.99 4.75
C GLY A 312 23.42 -30.48 4.57
N LEU A 313 22.92 -29.93 3.46
CA LEU A 313 22.91 -28.49 3.22
C LEU A 313 21.73 -27.86 3.97
N GLU A 314 22.00 -26.77 4.69
CA GLU A 314 20.98 -25.96 5.34
C GLU A 314 20.20 -25.14 4.31
N ALA A 315 18.98 -24.69 4.65
CA ALA A 315 18.10 -23.98 3.72
C ALA A 315 18.78 -22.78 3.02
N GLU A 316 19.59 -22.01 3.74
CA GLU A 316 20.36 -20.89 3.17
C GLU A 316 21.40 -21.36 2.13
N GLN A 317 22.01 -22.53 2.36
CA GLN A 317 23.01 -23.11 1.45
C GLN A 317 22.36 -23.81 0.25
N ILE A 318 21.13 -24.30 0.40
CA ILE A 318 20.34 -24.86 -0.71
C ILE A 318 20.00 -23.76 -1.71
N LEU A 319 19.63 -22.56 -1.24
CA LEU A 319 19.34 -21.42 -2.11
C LEU A 319 20.55 -20.96 -2.93
N ASP A 320 21.75 -21.06 -2.36
CA ASP A 320 23.00 -20.71 -3.05
C ASP A 320 23.57 -21.85 -3.91
N SER A 321 22.91 -23.02 -3.95
CA SER A 321 23.37 -24.17 -4.71
C SER A 321 23.15 -23.97 -6.22
N PRO A 322 24.17 -24.19 -7.08
CA PRO A 322 24.01 -24.10 -8.53
C PRO A 322 22.92 -25.03 -9.07
N ALA A 323 22.77 -26.23 -8.49
CA ALA A 323 21.75 -27.19 -8.90
C ALA A 323 20.34 -26.71 -8.58
N PHE A 324 20.16 -26.00 -7.45
CA PHE A 324 18.87 -25.42 -7.09
C PHE A 324 18.53 -24.22 -8.00
N GLN A 325 19.52 -23.39 -8.32
CA GLN A 325 19.33 -22.20 -9.15
C GLN A 325 18.91 -22.54 -10.59
N GLU A 326 19.48 -23.58 -11.20
CA GLU A 326 19.12 -24.01 -12.56
C GLU A 326 17.69 -24.54 -12.66
N VAL A 327 17.20 -25.21 -11.60
CA VAL A 327 15.83 -25.75 -11.56
C VAL A 327 14.84 -24.67 -11.13
N SER A 328 15.23 -23.76 -10.24
CA SER A 328 14.39 -22.64 -9.81
C SER A 328 14.11 -21.66 -10.97
N GLU A 329 15.09 -21.40 -11.83
CA GLU A 329 14.91 -20.57 -13.02
C GLU A 329 13.92 -21.22 -14.00
N ARG A 330 14.01 -22.54 -14.21
CA ARG A 330 13.07 -23.29 -15.04
C ARG A 330 11.66 -23.34 -14.45
N ALA A 331 11.56 -23.53 -13.13
CA ALA A 331 10.28 -23.53 -12.43
C ALA A 331 9.62 -22.13 -12.47
N THR A 332 10.41 -21.07 -12.30
CA THR A 332 9.94 -19.69 -12.46
C THR A 332 9.46 -19.43 -13.89
N ALA A 333 10.19 -19.92 -14.90
CA ALA A 333 9.80 -19.81 -16.30
C ALA A 333 8.52 -20.61 -16.64
N ALA A 334 8.27 -21.70 -15.93
CA ALA A 334 7.03 -22.47 -16.00
C ALA A 334 5.86 -21.83 -15.22
N GLY A 335 6.10 -20.72 -14.49
CA GLY A 335 5.06 -20.02 -13.71
C GLY A 335 4.86 -20.58 -12.29
N LEU A 336 5.74 -21.47 -11.82
CA LEU A 336 5.67 -22.06 -10.49
C LEU A 336 6.20 -21.10 -9.42
N ASP A 337 5.56 -21.10 -8.25
CA ASP A 337 6.02 -20.34 -7.09
C ASP A 337 7.13 -21.09 -6.34
N VAL A 338 8.36 -20.89 -6.83
CA VAL A 338 9.57 -21.50 -6.26
C VAL A 338 9.72 -21.22 -4.77
N TRP A 339 9.37 -20.02 -4.30
CA TRP A 339 9.59 -19.63 -2.91
C TRP A 339 8.65 -20.38 -1.96
N ASN A 340 7.37 -20.48 -2.32
CA ASN A 340 6.41 -21.26 -1.54
C ASN A 340 6.71 -22.77 -1.58
N ILE A 341 7.13 -23.29 -2.74
CA ILE A 341 7.54 -24.69 -2.88
C ILE A 341 8.78 -24.97 -2.02
N PHE A 342 9.76 -24.07 -2.03
CA PHE A 342 10.98 -24.19 -1.25
C PHE A 342 10.70 -24.16 0.25
N ILE A 343 9.98 -23.18 0.78
CA ILE A 343 9.66 -23.08 2.21
C ILE A 343 8.90 -24.32 2.71
N SER A 344 7.99 -24.84 1.90
CA SER A 344 7.18 -26.02 2.25
C SER A 344 8.00 -27.31 2.33
N ASN A 345 9.17 -27.37 1.68
CA ASN A 345 10.00 -28.58 1.59
C ASN A 345 11.39 -28.44 2.24
N ALA A 346 11.85 -27.22 2.51
CA ALA A 346 13.12 -26.93 3.16
C ALA A 346 13.05 -27.07 4.68
N ASN A 347 11.89 -26.82 5.30
CA ASN A 347 11.67 -27.02 6.75
C ASN A 347 11.64 -28.51 7.15
#